data_AF-A0A7X7MH56-F1
#
_entry.id   AF-A0A7X7MH56-F1
#
_cell.length_a   1.000
_cell.length_b   1.000
_cell.length_c   1.000
_cell.angle_alpha   90.00
_cell.angle_beta   90.00
_cell.angle_gamma   90.00
#
_symmetry.space_group_name_H-M   'P 1'
#
loop_
_entity.id
_entity.type
_entity.pdbx_description
1 polymer ?
#
loop_
_entity_poly.entity_id
_entity_poly.type
_entity_poly.pdbx_seq_one_letter_code
_entity_poly.pdbx_strand_id
1 'polypeptide(L)'
;MTDNTLQIGFGRRDITPALGTYLTGYGDDERPAEEILDPLHATAMVVSQAGTTAAVIGLDWCFICEQYTEMIRQAIVQKTPFRPENIQLSCSHTHSGPHTRLRKTI
;
A
#
# COMPACT_ATOMS: atom_id res chain seq x y z
N MET A 1 -33.73 -4.38 -13.74
CA MET A 1 -33.53 -4.66 -12.31
C MET A 1 -32.17 -4.09 -11.95
N THR A 2 -32.10 -3.14 -11.03
CA THR A 2 -30.79 -2.69 -10.52
C THR A 2 -30.25 -3.78 -9.62
N ASP A 3 -29.08 -4.33 -9.97
CA ASP A 3 -28.41 -5.27 -9.08
C ASP A 3 -27.88 -4.49 -7.87
N ASN A 4 -28.56 -4.65 -6.74
CA ASN A 4 -28.22 -4.02 -5.46
C ASN A 4 -27.28 -4.89 -4.62
N THR A 5 -26.81 -6.02 -5.15
CA THR A 5 -25.91 -6.93 -4.44
C THR A 5 -24.54 -6.26 -4.28
N LEU A 6 -24.06 -6.20 -3.03
CA LEU A 6 -22.70 -5.78 -2.74
C LEU A 6 -21.75 -6.97 -2.93
N GLN A 7 -20.83 -6.86 -3.89
CA GLN A 7 -19.78 -7.85 -4.10
C GLN A 7 -18.52 -7.42 -3.36
N ILE A 8 -17.90 -8.36 -2.64
CA ILE A 8 -16.69 -8.11 -1.85
C ILE A 8 -15.63 -9.14 -2.23
N GLY A 9 -14.43 -8.67 -2.56
CA GLY A 9 -13.27 -9.49 -2.85
C GLY A 9 -12.08 -9.12 -1.96
N PHE A 10 -11.27 -10.11 -1.62
CA PHE A 10 -10.05 -9.92 -0.82
C PHE A 10 -8.84 -10.45 -1.58
N GLY A 11 -7.71 -9.77 -1.45
CA GLY A 11 -6.43 -10.21 -1.96
C GLY A 11 -5.31 -9.79 -1.03
N ARG A 12 -4.28 -10.64 -0.89
CA ARG A 12 -3.10 -10.35 -0.09
C ARG A 12 -1.84 -10.70 -0.87
N ARG A 13 -0.84 -9.83 -0.81
CA ARG A 13 0.44 -10.02 -1.48
C ARG A 13 1.58 -9.65 -0.53
N ASP A 14 2.62 -10.48 -0.49
CA ASP A 14 3.88 -10.17 0.16
C ASP A 14 4.55 -8.98 -0.56
N ILE A 15 4.92 -7.97 0.21
CA ILE A 15 5.61 -6.75 -0.22
C ILE A 15 6.89 -6.51 0.62
N THR A 16 7.41 -7.55 1.25
CA THR A 16 8.63 -7.48 2.07
C THR A 16 9.79 -7.02 1.18
N PRO A 17 10.42 -5.88 1.49
CA PRO A 17 11.55 -5.38 0.70
C PRO A 17 12.79 -6.24 0.96
N ALA A 18 13.79 -6.14 0.08
CA ALA A 18 15.05 -6.84 0.28
C ALA A 18 15.80 -6.31 1.52
N LEU A 19 16.59 -7.19 2.15
CA LEU A 19 17.54 -6.81 3.21
C LEU A 19 18.46 -5.67 2.72
N GLY A 20 18.87 -4.81 3.66
CA GLY A 20 19.57 -3.56 3.37
C GLY A 20 18.66 -2.38 3.03
N THR A 21 17.36 -2.60 2.81
CA THR A 21 16.39 -1.50 2.68
C THR A 21 16.33 -0.72 3.99
N TYR A 22 16.49 0.60 3.93
CA TYR A 22 16.37 1.45 5.12
C TYR A 22 14.95 1.41 5.69
N LEU A 23 14.86 1.23 6.99
CA LEU A 23 13.62 1.22 7.76
C LEU A 23 13.29 2.62 8.29
N THR A 24 12.01 2.90 8.56
CA THR A 24 11.57 4.20 9.10
C THR A 24 10.69 4.06 10.34
N GLY A 25 10.51 5.15 11.10
CA GLY A 25 9.60 5.24 12.25
C GLY A 25 10.25 5.70 13.55
N TYR A 26 11.51 5.35 13.82
CA TYR A 26 12.19 5.73 15.07
C TYR A 26 13.02 7.02 15.01
N GLY A 27 12.99 7.74 13.89
CA GLY A 27 13.76 8.97 13.69
C GLY A 27 15.24 8.77 13.32
N ASP A 28 15.64 7.51 13.12
CA ASP A 28 16.95 7.13 12.58
C ASP A 28 16.82 6.79 11.09
N ASP A 29 17.43 7.61 10.24
CA ASP A 29 17.39 7.47 8.77
C ASP A 29 18.50 6.54 8.24
N GLU A 30 19.38 6.01 9.10
CA GLU A 30 20.51 5.13 8.77
C GLU A 30 20.37 3.71 9.32
N ARG A 31 19.13 3.22 9.41
CA ARG A 31 18.84 1.88 9.91
C ARG A 31 18.45 0.90 8.79
N PRO A 32 19.39 0.10 8.24
CA PRO A 32 19.07 -0.92 7.24
C PRO A 32 18.30 -2.10 7.87
N ALA A 33 17.47 -2.77 7.07
CA ALA A 33 16.88 -4.05 7.45
C ALA A 33 17.94 -5.15 7.42
N GLU A 34 18.25 -5.73 8.58
CA GLU A 34 19.26 -6.80 8.72
C GLU A 34 18.63 -8.20 8.73
N GLU A 35 17.37 -8.29 9.15
CA GLU A 35 16.62 -9.55 9.25
C GLU A 35 15.14 -9.33 8.87
N ILE A 36 14.50 -10.40 8.40
CA ILE A 36 13.04 -10.46 8.19
C ILE A 36 12.46 -11.36 9.28
N LEU A 37 11.87 -10.75 10.31
CA LEU A 37 11.17 -11.49 11.38
C LEU A 37 9.81 -12.01 10.89
N ASP A 38 9.03 -11.12 10.27
CA ASP A 38 7.72 -11.41 9.69
C ASP A 38 7.58 -10.77 8.31
N PRO A 39 6.93 -11.44 7.34
CA PRO A 39 6.65 -10.84 6.03
C PRO A 39 5.66 -9.67 6.13
N LEU A 40 5.95 -8.60 5.40
CA LEU A 40 5.09 -7.42 5.24
C LEU A 40 4.16 -7.63 4.06
N HIS A 41 2.90 -7.22 4.18
CA HIS A 41 1.90 -7.44 3.14
C HIS A 41 1.17 -6.17 2.70
N ALA A 42 0.73 -6.21 1.45
CA ALA A 42 -0.40 -5.43 0.97
C ALA A 42 -1.66 -6.31 1.06
N THR A 43 -2.67 -5.85 1.79
CA THR A 43 -3.99 -6.50 1.87
C THR A 43 -5.04 -5.58 1.27
N ALA A 44 -5.69 -6.03 0.20
CA ALA A 44 -6.74 -5.30 -0.49
C ALA A 44 -8.11 -5.89 -0.17
N MET A 45 -9.06 -5.02 0.16
CA MET A 45 -10.49 -5.30 0.14
C MET A 45 -11.11 -4.46 -0.99
N VAL A 46 -11.79 -5.13 -1.91
CA VAL A 46 -12.48 -4.50 -3.03
C VAL A 46 -13.97 -4.68 -2.85
N VAL A 47 -14.72 -3.59 -3.02
CA VAL A 47 -16.18 -3.57 -2.99
C VAL A 47 -16.72 -3.11 -4.34
N SER A 48 -17.76 -3.77 -4.85
CA SER A 48 -18.44 -3.38 -6.08
C SER A 48 -19.95 -3.42 -5.91
N GLN A 49 -20.64 -2.36 -6.34
CA GLN A 49 -22.10 -2.27 -6.36
C GLN A 49 -22.53 -1.28 -7.44
N ALA A 50 -23.58 -1.62 -8.20
CA ALA A 50 -24.21 -0.73 -9.18
C ALA A 50 -23.23 -0.01 -10.13
N GLY A 51 -22.19 -0.72 -10.60
CA GLY A 51 -21.18 -0.19 -11.53
C GLY A 51 -20.08 0.66 -10.88
N THR A 52 -20.13 0.90 -9.57
CA THR A 52 -19.05 1.57 -8.82
C THR A 52 -18.20 0.52 -8.13
N THR A 53 -16.88 0.64 -8.27
CA THR A 53 -15.91 -0.23 -7.59
C THR A 53 -14.93 0.62 -6.80
N ALA A 54 -14.65 0.24 -5.56
CA ALA A 54 -13.69 0.90 -4.67
C ALA A 54 -12.79 -0.11 -3.95
N ALA A 55 -11.60 0.32 -3.57
CA ALA A 55 -10.60 -0.50 -2.90
C ALA A 55 -10.06 0.19 -1.65
N VAL A 56 -9.96 -0.57 -0.56
CA VAL A 56 -9.17 -0.21 0.62
C VAL A 56 -7.98 -1.15 0.67
N ILE A 57 -6.78 -0.58 0.66
CA ILE A 57 -5.52 -1.32 0.62
C ILE A 57 -4.71 -0.96 1.87
N GLY A 58 -4.56 -1.93 2.76
CA GLY A 58 -3.67 -1.84 3.91
C GLY A 58 -2.25 -2.28 3.54
N LEU A 59 -1.26 -1.51 3.97
CA LEU A 59 0.17 -1.80 3.82
C LEU A 59 0.77 -1.98 5.21
N ASP A 60 1.55 -3.05 5.40
CA ASP A 60 2.32 -3.27 6.62
C ASP A 60 3.59 -2.38 6.67
N TRP A 61 3.43 -1.09 6.42
CA TRP A 61 4.50 -0.07 6.39
C TRP A 61 4.24 1.02 7.46
N CYS A 62 5.24 1.86 7.72
CA CYS A 62 5.10 3.00 8.65
C CYS A 62 4.22 4.10 8.04
N PHE A 63 4.63 4.61 6.89
CA PHE A 63 3.86 5.55 6.07
C PHE A 63 4.23 5.34 4.61
N ILE A 64 3.51 6.01 3.73
CA ILE A 64 3.82 6.11 2.31
C ILE A 64 3.81 7.57 1.89
N CYS A 65 4.86 8.00 1.18
CA CYS A 65 4.93 9.36 0.65
C CYS A 65 3.95 9.53 -0.51
N GLU A 66 3.40 10.74 -0.63
CA GLU A 66 2.40 11.12 -1.65
C GLU A 66 2.79 10.69 -3.06
N GLN A 67 4.06 10.87 -3.45
CA GLN A 67 4.56 10.46 -4.76
C GLN A 67 4.36 8.96 -5.02
N TYR A 68 4.67 8.10 -4.05
CA TYR A 68 4.46 6.66 -4.17
C TYR A 68 2.97 6.30 -4.11
N THR A 69 2.18 7.00 -3.29
CA THR A 69 0.71 6.85 -3.27
C THR A 69 0.12 7.08 -4.66
N GLU A 70 0.49 8.17 -5.31
CA GLU A 70 0.01 8.51 -6.65
C GLU A 70 0.53 7.54 -7.72
N MET A 71 1.80 7.13 -7.65
CA MET A 71 2.34 6.11 -8.54
C MET A 71 1.57 4.78 -8.42
N ILE A 72 1.27 4.33 -7.21
CA ILE A 72 0.52 3.09 -6.97
C ILE A 72 -0.92 3.23 -7.50
N ARG A 73 -1.60 4.35 -7.22
CA ARG A 73 -2.95 4.62 -7.73
C ARG A 73 -2.98 4.58 -9.26
N GLN A 74 -2.04 5.27 -9.92
CA GLN A 74 -1.94 5.26 -11.38
C GLN A 74 -1.70 3.86 -11.93
N ALA A 75 -0.79 3.09 -11.31
CA ALA A 75 -0.50 1.72 -11.72
C ALA A 75 -1.71 0.78 -11.57
N ILE A 76 -2.55 0.99 -10.55
CA ILE A 76 -3.81 0.25 -10.38
C ILE A 76 -4.80 0.63 -11.48
N VAL A 77 -5.04 1.94 -11.69
CA VAL A 77 -5.99 2.45 -12.69
C VAL A 77 -5.63 2.00 -14.10
N GLN A 78 -4.34 1.89 -14.44
CA GLN A 78 -3.89 1.38 -15.74
C GLN A 78 -4.26 -0.10 -15.99
N LYS A 79 -4.52 -0.88 -14.94
CA LYS A 79 -4.74 -2.33 -15.02
C LYS A 79 -6.16 -2.75 -14.65
N THR A 80 -7.01 -1.81 -14.25
CA THR A 80 -8.30 -2.10 -13.61
C THR A 80 -9.33 -1.02 -13.95
N PRO A 81 -10.64 -1.26 -13.75
CA PRO A 81 -11.67 -0.25 -13.98
C PRO A 81 -11.82 0.75 -12.81
N PHE A 82 -10.89 0.80 -11.85
CA PHE A 82 -10.98 1.73 -10.73
C PHE A 82 -10.83 3.19 -11.20
N ARG A 83 -11.56 4.09 -10.53
CA ARG A 83 -11.25 5.52 -10.54
C ARG A 83 -10.19 5.81 -9.47
N PRO A 84 -9.21 6.72 -9.69
CA PRO A 84 -8.17 7.03 -8.71
C PRO A 84 -8.70 7.37 -7.30
N GLU A 85 -9.77 8.15 -7.24
CA GLU A 85 -10.45 8.59 -6.02
C GLU A 85 -11.15 7.46 -5.24
N ASN A 86 -11.37 6.31 -5.89
CA ASN A 86 -11.97 5.14 -5.26
C ASN A 86 -10.90 4.19 -4.67
N ILE A 87 -9.63 4.61 -4.63
CA ILE A 87 -8.51 3.81 -4.11
C ILE A 87 -7.95 4.49 -2.86
N GLN A 88 -8.18 3.85 -1.71
CA GLN A 88 -7.61 4.24 -0.43
C GLN A 88 -6.40 3.36 -0.10
N LEU A 89 -5.26 4.00 0.18
CA LEU A 89 -4.07 3.37 0.73
C LEU A 89 -3.93 3.76 2.20
N SER A 90 -3.71 2.78 3.06
CA SER A 90 -3.53 2.98 4.51
C SER A 90 -2.32 2.18 4.98
N CYS A 91 -1.56 2.72 5.92
CA CYS A 91 -0.41 2.05 6.53
C CYS A 91 -0.77 1.61 7.95
N SER A 92 -0.26 0.45 8.39
CA SER A 92 -0.42 -0.02 9.77
C SER A 92 0.39 0.78 10.80
N HIS A 93 1.32 1.63 10.31
CA HIS A 93 2.24 2.41 11.11
C HIS A 93 3.29 1.59 11.86
N THR A 94 3.66 0.42 11.33
CA THR A 94 4.81 -0.35 11.86
C THR A 94 6.12 0.39 11.61
N HIS A 95 6.96 0.51 12.65
CA HIS A 95 8.28 1.12 12.56
C HIS A 95 9.37 0.15 12.06
N SER A 96 8.97 -1.01 11.55
CA SER A 96 9.87 -2.02 10.95
C SER A 96 9.60 -2.21 9.46
N GLY A 97 8.98 -1.22 8.82
CA GLY A 97 8.73 -1.18 7.37
C GLY A 97 9.71 -0.26 6.62
N PRO A 98 9.69 -0.31 5.27
CA PRO A 98 10.60 0.46 4.43
C PRO A 98 10.39 1.97 4.58
N HIS A 99 11.48 2.70 4.43
CA HIS A 99 11.49 4.15 4.35
C HIS A 99 11.11 4.62 2.93
N THR A 100 10.06 5.45 2.81
CA THR A 100 9.55 5.90 1.50
C THR A 100 9.89 7.35 1.16
N ARG A 101 10.62 8.12 1.99
CA ARG A 101 11.03 9.48 1.56
C ARG A 101 12.18 9.36 0.59
N LEU A 102 12.11 10.13 -0.50
CA LEU A 102 13.27 10.35 -1.36
C LEU A 102 14.33 11.07 -0.51
N ARG A 103 15.50 10.45 -0.33
CA ARG A 103 16.66 11.16 0.20
C ARG A 103 16.91 12.33 -0.75
N LYS A 104 16.86 13.56 -0.25
CA LYS A 104 17.40 14.70 -1.01
C LYS A 104 18.86 14.37 -1.25
N THR A 105 19.25 14.19 -2.50
CA THR A 105 20.65 14.29 -2.88
C THR A 105 21.10 15.67 -2.40
N ILE A 106 22.07 15.70 -1.48
CA ILE A 106 22.74 16.91 -1.04
C ILE A 106 23.60 17.43 -2.18
#